data_AF-A0A419W9F3-F1
#
_entry.id   AF-A0A419W9F3-F1
#
_cell.length_a   1.000
_cell.length_b   1.000
_cell.length_c   1.000
_cell.angle_alpha   90.00
_cell.angle_beta   90.00
_cell.angle_gamma   90.00
#
_symmetry.space_group_name_H-M   'P 1'
#
loop_
_entity.id
_entity.type
_entity.pdbx_description
1 polymer ?
#
loop_
_entity_poly.entity_id
_entity_poly.type
_entity_poly.pdbx_seq_one_letter_code
_entity_poly.pdbx_strand_id
1 'polypeptide(L)'
;MTDLGYKKYFTDISFKDKIQNVAKQAGAKVVYAALLLYFLMKDPLVPMKAKLTITAALGYFILPTDAIPDLAPLVGFSDDLGVLIFALNQISEYITPETKIKALQQLQRLFKNLKKEEIHELEQKVY
;
A
#
# COMPACT_ATOMS: atom_id res chain seq x y z
N MET A 1 -15.58 25.51 32.98
CA MET A 1 -16.14 25.91 31.66
C MET A 1 -15.22 25.36 30.57
N THR A 2 -15.38 24.09 30.17
CA THR A 2 -14.54 23.44 29.13
C THR A 2 -15.27 22.34 28.35
N ASP A 3 -16.62 22.26 28.43
CA ASP A 3 -17.38 21.13 27.87
C ASP A 3 -18.21 21.47 26.61
N LEU A 4 -18.30 22.75 26.23
CA LEU A 4 -19.22 23.20 25.15
C LEU A 4 -18.55 23.37 23.78
N GLY A 5 -17.20 23.40 23.72
CA GLY A 5 -16.47 23.57 22.45
C GLY A 5 -16.16 22.27 21.72
N TYR A 6 -15.85 21.19 22.45
CA TYR A 6 -15.41 19.91 21.88
C TYR A 6 -16.53 19.09 21.23
N LYS A 7 -17.73 19.10 21.80
CA LYS A 7 -18.92 18.40 21.25
C LYS A 7 -19.32 18.87 19.84
N LYS A 8 -18.96 20.09 19.44
CA LYS A 8 -19.27 20.63 18.10
C LYS A 8 -18.40 20.02 16.99
N TYR A 9 -17.20 19.55 17.32
CA TYR A 9 -16.26 18.94 16.37
C TYR A 9 -16.29 17.40 16.41
N PHE A 10 -16.69 16.84 17.55
CA PHE A 10 -16.74 15.40 17.78
C PHE A 10 -18.19 14.93 17.82
N THR A 11 -18.77 14.74 16.63
CA THR A 11 -20.06 14.07 16.45
C THR A 11 -19.82 12.65 15.96
N ASP A 12 -20.75 11.74 16.22
CA ASP A 12 -20.63 10.36 15.72
C ASP A 12 -20.51 10.31 14.18
N ILE A 13 -21.13 11.29 13.49
CA ILE A 13 -21.06 11.45 12.04
C ILE A 13 -19.64 11.84 11.62
N SER A 14 -19.10 12.93 12.16
CA SER A 14 -17.75 13.40 11.81
C SER A 14 -16.66 12.39 12.17
N PHE A 15 -16.85 11.63 13.25
CA PHE A 15 -15.93 10.54 13.63
C PHE A 15 -16.00 9.38 12.63
N LYS A 16 -17.20 8.90 12.30
CA LYS A 16 -17.37 7.82 11.32
C LYS A 16 -16.79 8.20 9.95
N ASP A 17 -17.06 9.42 9.49
CA ASP A 17 -16.51 9.94 8.24
C ASP A 17 -14.99 9.99 8.28
N LYS A 18 -14.40 10.42 9.40
CA LYS A 18 -12.95 10.45 9.57
C LYS A 18 -12.34 9.05 9.47
N ILE A 19 -12.91 8.06 10.17
CA ILE A 19 -12.42 6.68 10.14
C ILE A 19 -12.54 6.07 8.74
N GLN A 20 -13.68 6.27 8.07
CA GLN A 20 -13.89 5.77 6.71
C GLN A 20 -12.87 6.37 5.72
N ASN A 21 -12.61 7.67 5.82
CA ASN A 21 -11.61 8.33 4.98
C ASN A 21 -10.18 7.82 5.25
N VAL A 22 -9.82 7.62 6.52
CA VAL A 22 -8.51 7.06 6.89
C VAL A 22 -8.37 5.62 6.37
N ALA A 23 -9.38 4.77 6.56
CA ALA A 23 -9.37 3.40 6.06
C ALA A 23 -9.26 3.34 4.53
N LYS A 24 -9.99 4.22 3.82
CA LYS A 24 -9.90 4.34 2.36
C LYS A 24 -8.49 4.71 1.91
N GLN A 25 -7.88 5.73 2.53
CA GLN A 25 -6.54 6.18 2.19
C GLN A 25 -5.47 5.12 2.49
N ALA A 26 -5.54 4.47 3.66
CA ALA A 26 -4.62 3.41 4.03
C ALA A 26 -4.74 2.21 3.08
N GLY A 27 -5.97 1.75 2.82
CA GLY A 27 -6.23 0.66 1.88
C GLY A 27 -5.78 0.99 0.46
N ALA A 28 -5.97 2.23 0.01
CA ALA A 28 -5.52 2.65 -1.32
C ALA A 28 -3.99 2.61 -1.46
N LYS A 29 -3.24 3.02 -0.43
CA LYS A 29 -1.77 2.95 -0.39
C LYS A 29 -1.28 1.51 -0.50
N VAL A 30 -1.83 0.62 0.33
CA VAL A 30 -1.49 -0.82 0.32
C VAL A 30 -1.78 -1.43 -1.05
N VAL A 31 -2.98 -1.22 -1.58
CA VAL A 31 -3.38 -1.76 -2.89
C VAL A 31 -2.52 -1.17 -4.01
N TYR A 32 -2.18 0.12 -3.96
CA TYR A 32 -1.31 0.74 -4.96
C TYR A 32 0.09 0.11 -4.97
N ALA A 33 0.71 -0.07 -3.81
CA ALA A 33 2.02 -0.72 -3.72
C ALA A 33 1.98 -2.17 -4.25
N ALA A 34 0.96 -2.93 -3.86
CA ALA A 34 0.77 -4.29 -4.35
C ALA A 34 0.57 -4.33 -5.89
N LEU A 35 -0.17 -3.38 -6.45
CA LEU A 35 -0.37 -3.26 -7.91
C LEU A 35 0.92 -2.91 -8.65
N LEU A 36 1.73 -1.99 -8.12
CA LEU A 36 3.05 -1.67 -8.69
C LEU A 36 3.92 -2.92 -8.77
N LEU A 37 4.06 -3.64 -7.66
CA LEU A 37 4.80 -4.90 -7.60
C LEU A 37 4.24 -5.92 -8.59
N TYR A 38 2.92 -6.10 -8.64
CA TYR A 38 2.26 -7.03 -9.56
C TYR A 38 2.55 -6.73 -11.03
N PHE A 39 2.54 -5.46 -11.45
CA PHE A 39 2.85 -5.09 -12.83
C PHE A 39 4.33 -5.23 -13.15
N LEU A 40 5.24 -4.90 -12.23
CA LEU A 40 6.68 -5.13 -12.39
C LEU A 40 7.01 -6.61 -12.50
N MET A 41 6.33 -7.47 -11.74
CA MET A 41 6.51 -8.93 -11.81
C MET A 41 6.27 -9.48 -13.22
N LYS A 42 5.34 -8.86 -13.95
CA LYS A 42 4.95 -9.24 -15.31
C LYS A 42 5.81 -8.61 -16.41
N ASP A 43 6.60 -7.59 -16.08
CA ASP A 43 7.44 -6.90 -17.04
C ASP A 43 8.62 -7.80 -17.46
N PRO A 44 8.80 -8.10 -18.76
CA PRO A 44 9.92 -8.92 -19.23
C PRO A 44 11.29 -8.26 -19.01
N LEU A 45 11.36 -6.93 -18.87
CA LEU A 45 12.60 -6.18 -18.64
C LEU A 45 13.07 -6.25 -17.18
N VAL A 46 12.20 -6.66 -16.24
CA VAL A 46 12.56 -6.83 -14.84
C VAL A 46 13.32 -8.15 -14.65
N PRO A 47 14.55 -8.13 -14.08
CA PRO A 47 15.37 -9.33 -13.95
C PRO A 47 14.78 -10.32 -12.95
N MET A 48 15.11 -11.60 -13.11
CA MET A 48 14.57 -12.68 -12.28
C MET A 48 14.80 -12.45 -10.78
N LYS A 49 15.97 -11.89 -10.40
CA LYS A 49 16.26 -11.55 -8.99
C LYS A 49 15.26 -10.56 -8.40
N ALA A 50 14.91 -9.51 -9.14
CA ALA A 50 13.89 -8.54 -8.73
C ALA A 50 12.51 -9.21 -8.64
N LYS A 51 12.17 -10.10 -9.58
CA LYS A 51 10.91 -10.87 -9.54
C LYS A 51 10.81 -11.78 -8.32
N LEU A 52 11.92 -12.35 -7.85
CA LEU A 52 11.96 -13.12 -6.59
C LEU A 52 11.63 -12.22 -5.38
N THR A 53 12.23 -11.03 -5.31
CA THR A 53 11.90 -10.04 -4.26
C THR A 53 10.42 -9.67 -4.28
N ILE A 54 9.88 -9.39 -5.47
CA ILE A 54 8.45 -9.08 -5.66
C ILE A 54 7.58 -10.25 -5.19
N THR A 55 7.92 -11.47 -5.60
CA THR A 55 7.15 -12.68 -5.26
C THR A 55 7.15 -12.92 -3.76
N ALA A 56 8.29 -12.73 -3.08
CA ALA A 56 8.38 -12.84 -1.63
C ALA A 56 7.49 -11.81 -0.93
N ALA A 57 7.52 -10.55 -1.36
CA ALA A 57 6.72 -9.48 -0.77
C ALA A 57 5.21 -9.67 -1.01
N LEU A 58 4.80 -10.00 -2.24
CA LEU A 58 3.40 -10.29 -2.55
C LEU A 58 2.91 -11.60 -1.90
N GLY A 59 3.79 -12.60 -1.81
CA GLY A 59 3.53 -13.84 -1.09
C GLY A 59 3.24 -13.54 0.37
N TYR A 60 4.13 -12.80 1.05
CA TYR A 60 3.90 -12.33 2.42
C TYR A 60 2.55 -11.59 2.57
N PHE A 61 2.22 -10.69 1.63
CA PHE A 61 0.98 -9.91 1.66
C PHE A 61 -0.32 -10.72 1.49
N ILE A 62 -0.29 -11.83 0.74
CA ILE A 62 -1.49 -12.62 0.42
C ILE A 62 -1.61 -13.87 1.30
N LEU A 63 -0.51 -14.37 1.84
CA LEU A 63 -0.50 -15.59 2.63
C LEU A 63 -1.42 -15.43 3.86
N PRO A 64 -2.27 -16.43 4.16
CA PRO A 64 -2.97 -16.45 5.43
C PRO A 64 -1.92 -16.51 6.55
N THR A 65 -2.13 -15.76 7.62
CA THR A 65 -1.20 -15.67 8.76
C THR A 65 -0.82 -17.04 9.33
N ASP A 66 -1.72 -18.03 9.21
CA ASP A 66 -1.53 -19.42 9.66
C ASP A 66 -0.63 -20.27 8.72
N ALA A 67 -0.29 -19.77 7.53
CA ALA A 67 0.58 -20.43 6.55
C ALA A 67 2.06 -20.02 6.66
N ILE A 68 2.42 -19.24 7.69
CA ILE A 68 3.81 -18.94 8.07
C ILE A 68 4.16 -19.78 9.31
N PRO A 69 4.33 -21.12 9.20
CA PRO A 69 4.82 -21.91 10.32
C PRO A 69 6.30 -21.57 10.58
N ASP A 70 6.62 -21.19 11.81
CA ASP A 70 7.93 -21.12 12.49
C ASP A 70 9.19 -20.64 11.72
N LEU A 71 9.06 -19.98 10.57
CA LEU A 71 10.19 -19.32 9.87
C LEU A 71 10.46 -17.90 10.38
N ALA A 72 9.78 -17.48 11.45
CA ALA A 72 9.69 -16.09 11.88
C ALA A 72 10.49 -15.69 13.15
N PRO A 73 11.72 -16.15 13.45
CA PRO A 73 12.51 -15.50 14.51
C PRO A 73 12.88 -14.04 14.19
N LEU A 74 12.62 -13.57 12.97
CA LEU A 74 13.01 -12.25 12.45
C LEU A 74 11.84 -11.32 12.09
N VAL A 75 10.58 -11.76 12.23
CA VAL A 75 9.41 -10.99 11.78
C VAL A 75 8.90 -10.12 12.93
N GLY A 76 9.66 -9.07 13.23
CA GLY A 76 9.26 -7.96 14.12
C GLY A 76 8.85 -6.69 13.37
N PHE A 77 8.66 -6.75 12.04
CA PHE A 77 8.57 -5.55 11.17
C PHE A 77 7.23 -5.39 10.43
N SER A 78 6.18 -6.13 10.73
CA SER A 78 5.00 -6.24 9.87
C SER A 78 4.01 -5.06 9.99
N ASP A 79 4.33 -3.95 9.34
CA ASP A 79 3.30 -3.20 8.61
C ASP A 79 3.30 -3.78 7.19
N ASP A 80 2.20 -4.41 6.73
CA ASP A 80 2.12 -5.01 5.38
C ASP A 80 2.53 -4.01 4.29
N LEU A 81 2.17 -2.73 4.50
CA LEU A 81 2.59 -1.63 3.66
C LEU A 81 4.12 -1.43 3.67
N GLY A 82 4.76 -1.58 4.83
CA GLY A 82 6.20 -1.46 5.00
C GLY A 82 6.97 -2.51 4.21
N VAL A 83 6.51 -3.76 4.20
CA VAL A 83 7.13 -4.84 3.39
C VAL A 83 7.02 -4.53 1.89
N LEU A 84 5.84 -4.07 1.44
CA LEU A 84 5.63 -3.70 0.04
C LEU A 84 6.50 -2.50 -0.35
N ILE A 85 6.59 -1.46 0.48
CA ILE A 85 7.44 -0.28 0.26
C ILE A 85 8.92 -0.68 0.23
N PHE A 86 9.36 -1.55 1.15
CA PHE A 86 10.74 -2.04 1.16
C PHE A 86 11.07 -2.76 -0.15
N ALA A 87 10.21 -3.68 -0.61
CA ALA A 87 10.41 -4.37 -1.87
C ALA A 87 10.45 -3.40 -3.06
N LEU A 88 9.55 -2.40 -3.10
CA LEU A 88 9.53 -1.37 -4.14
C LEU A 88 10.80 -0.53 -4.15
N ASN A 89 11.35 -0.16 -2.98
CA ASN A 89 12.61 0.56 -2.87
C ASN A 89 13.78 -0.22 -3.49
N GLN A 90 13.83 -1.54 -3.26
CA GLN A 90 14.90 -2.40 -3.79
C GLN A 90 14.88 -2.53 -5.32
N ILE A 91 13.75 -2.20 -5.95
CA ILE A 91 13.53 -2.36 -7.40
C ILE A 91 13.05 -1.07 -8.06
N SER A 92 13.25 0.08 -7.40
CA SER A 92 12.68 1.36 -7.81
C SER A 92 13.15 1.81 -9.20
N GLU A 93 14.36 1.39 -9.59
CA GLU A 93 14.95 1.63 -10.92
C GLU A 93 14.10 1.07 -12.07
N TYR A 94 13.28 0.03 -11.83
CA TYR A 94 12.41 -0.57 -12.84
C TYR A 94 11.02 0.09 -12.90
N ILE A 95 10.72 1.04 -12.00
CA ILE A 95 9.40 1.66 -11.93
C ILE A 95 9.27 2.71 -13.04
N THR A 96 8.65 2.31 -14.15
CA THR A 96 8.38 3.17 -15.30
C THR A 96 7.09 3.99 -15.13
N PRO A 97 6.94 5.10 -15.88
CA PRO A 97 5.66 5.81 -15.96
C PRO A 97 4.50 4.91 -16.39
N GLU A 98 4.75 3.94 -17.28
CA GLU A 98 3.73 2.99 -17.74
C GLU A 98 3.23 2.10 -16.60
N THR A 99 4.14 1.57 -15.76
CA THR A 99 3.79 0.79 -14.57
C THR A 99 2.93 1.59 -13.60
N LYS A 100 3.31 2.86 -13.35
CA LYS A 100 2.52 3.77 -12.50
C LYS A 100 1.12 3.99 -13.06
N ILE A 101 0.99 4.22 -14.36
CA ILE A 101 -0.30 4.42 -15.04
C ILE A 101 -1.19 3.16 -14.90
N LYS A 102 -0.64 1.96 -15.16
CA LYS A 102 -1.39 0.70 -15.02
C LYS A 102 -1.88 0.48 -13.59
N ALA A 103 -1.01 0.71 -12.60
CA ALA A 103 -1.36 0.61 -11.18
C ALA A 103 -2.44 1.64 -10.79
N LEU A 104 -2.29 2.89 -11.21
CA LEU A 104 -3.26 3.96 -10.97
C LEU A 104 -4.64 3.67 -11.56
N GLN A 105 -4.70 3.22 -12.81
CA GLN A 105 -5.95 2.89 -13.48
C GLN A 105 -6.70 1.78 -12.73
N GLN A 106 -5.99 0.73 -12.33
CA GLN A 106 -6.59 -0.37 -11.59
C GLN A 106 -7.03 0.07 -10.18
N LEU A 107 -6.23 0.92 -9.51
CA LEU A 107 -6.57 1.49 -8.20
C LEU A 107 -7.85 2.34 -8.26
N GLN A 108 -8.00 3.20 -9.27
CA GLN A 108 -9.18 4.06 -9.44
C GLN A 108 -10.46 3.27 -9.68
N ARG A 109 -10.37 2.07 -10.28
CA ARG A 109 -11.51 1.16 -10.43
C ARG A 109 -11.99 0.60 -9.09
N LEU A 110 -11.05 0.36 -8.17
CA LEU A 110 -11.33 -0.17 -6.83
C LEU A 110 -11.75 0.93 -5.85
N PHE A 111 -11.10 2.09 -5.90
CA PHE A 111 -11.31 3.22 -5.02
C PHE A 111 -11.86 4.41 -5.81
N LYS A 112 -13.19 4.47 -5.95
CA LYS A 112 -13.86 5.61 -6.61
C LYS A 112 -13.52 6.92 -5.88
N ASN A 113 -13.36 8.00 -6.64
CA ASN A 113 -13.04 9.34 -6.12
C ASN A 113 -11.74 9.38 -5.28
N LEU A 114 -10.77 8.53 -5.58
CA LEU A 114 -9.44 8.64 -4.99
C LEU A 114 -8.74 9.88 -5.56
N LYS A 115 -8.28 10.78 -4.70
CA LYS A 115 -7.46 11.90 -5.16
C LYS A 115 -6.01 11.48 -5.30
N LYS A 116 -5.30 12.00 -6.30
CA LYS A 116 -3.91 11.58 -6.60
C LYS A 116 -2.96 11.91 -5.44
N GLU A 117 -3.28 12.93 -4.65
CA GLU A 117 -2.52 13.34 -3.48
C GLU A 117 -2.53 12.27 -2.37
N GLU A 118 -3.53 11.38 -2.35
CA GLU A 118 -3.65 10.32 -1.33
C GLU A 118 -2.54 9.27 -1.43
N ILE A 119 -1.93 9.11 -2.61
CA ILE A 119 -0.83 8.15 -2.85
C ILE A 119 0.53 8.83 -3.00
N HIS A 120 0.58 10.16 -3.08
CA HIS A 120 1.83 10.90 -3.30
C HIS A 120 2.88 10.64 -2.20
N GLU A 121 2.43 10.50 -0.95
CA GLU A 121 3.31 10.14 0.17
C GLU A 121 3.99 8.78 -0.02
N LEU A 122 3.29 7.81 -0.63
CA LEU A 122 3.85 6.50 -0.93
C LEU A 122 4.91 6.62 -2.02
N GLU A 123 4.63 7.39 -3.06
CA GLU A 123 5.59 7.65 -4.13
C GLU A 123 6.88 8.24 -3.56
N GLN A 124 6.80 9.29 -2.72
CA GLN A 124 7.97 9.92 -2.09
C GLN A 124 8.82 8.96 -1.23
N LYS A 125 8.21 7.91 -0.66
CA LYS A 125 8.92 6.89 0.13
C LYS A 125 9.64 5.84 -0.73
N VAL A 126 9.38 5.83 -2.04
CA VAL A 126 9.91 4.84 -2.99
C VAL A 126 10.81 5.47 -4.05
N TYR A 127 10.42 6.63 -4.60
CA TYR A 127 11.13 7.33 -5.69
C TYR A 127 10.87 8.84 -5.71
#